data_AF-A0A7W8VCD6-F1
#
_entry.id   AF-A0A7W8VCD6-F1
#
_cell.length_a   1.000
_cell.length_b   1.000
_cell.length_c   1.000
_cell.angle_alpha   90.00
_cell.angle_beta   90.00
_cell.angle_gamma   90.00
#
_symmetry.space_group_name_H-M   'P 1'
#
loop_
_entity.id
_entity.type
_entity.pdbx_description
1 polymer ?
#
loop_
_entity_poly.entity_id
_entity_poly.type
_entity_poly.pdbx_seq_one_letter_code
_entity_poly.pdbx_strand_id
1 'polypeptide(L)'
;MRRTSQILFPAVAALLLAGCSGGPPPDPGTTSEPTPRPSPSGPPEQVISEVTGLTPPDSAADLTAETEYTDDGRLILRAFFRTDRDGADAFCDAENLGVYRDPEGPSEEDREAHGAEEETVDGSVACRGTEPDEGRVQREVLVLYPEEDEAAVYVNAVEVD
;
A
#
# COMPACT_ATOMS: atom_id res chain seq x y z
N MET A 1 -39.19 -5.09 33.20
CA MET A 1 -38.54 -5.29 34.51
C MET A 1 -37.41 -4.28 34.64
N ARG A 2 -37.43 -3.46 35.70
CA ARG A 2 -36.44 -2.41 35.99
C ARG A 2 -35.19 -3.04 36.61
N ARG A 3 -33.99 -2.64 36.17
CA ARG A 3 -32.80 -2.63 37.03
C ARG A 3 -31.94 -1.41 36.73
N THR A 4 -32.29 -0.37 37.48
CA THR A 4 -31.48 0.78 37.83
C THR A 4 -30.31 0.32 38.70
N SER A 5 -29.08 0.68 38.34
CA SER A 5 -27.97 0.81 39.28
C SER A 5 -26.99 1.86 38.76
N GLN A 6 -27.22 3.10 39.21
CA GLN A 6 -26.20 4.14 39.24
C GLN A 6 -25.20 3.80 40.34
N ILE A 7 -23.90 3.90 40.04
CA ILE A 7 -22.86 3.99 41.06
C ILE A 7 -22.17 5.34 40.86
N LEU A 8 -22.52 6.25 41.78
CA LEU A 8 -21.84 7.49 42.11
C LEU A 8 -20.60 7.14 42.95
N PHE A 9 -19.39 7.57 42.57
CA PHE A 9 -18.30 7.81 43.53
C PHE A 9 -17.40 8.98 43.04
N PRO A 10 -16.76 9.72 43.97
CA PRO A 10 -16.54 11.15 43.91
C PRO A 10 -15.16 11.57 43.35
N ALA A 11 -15.08 12.88 43.12
CA ALA A 11 -13.90 13.66 42.76
C ALA A 11 -12.67 13.44 43.68
N VAL A 12 -11.49 13.41 43.06
CA VAL A 12 -10.24 13.87 43.67
C VAL A 12 -9.55 14.79 42.66
N ALA A 13 -9.40 16.05 43.05
CA ALA A 13 -8.61 17.06 42.38
C ALA A 13 -7.11 16.87 42.65
N ALA A 14 -6.26 17.11 41.66
CA ALA A 14 -4.90 17.57 41.86
C ALA A 14 -4.40 18.32 40.62
N LEU A 15 -4.30 19.65 40.75
CA LEU A 15 -3.50 20.49 39.88
C LEU A 15 -2.04 20.00 39.91
N LEU A 16 -1.47 19.75 38.74
CA LEU A 16 -0.02 19.87 38.52
C LEU A 16 0.22 20.69 37.25
N LEU A 17 0.07 22.01 37.41
CA LEU A 17 0.75 23.00 36.56
C LEU A 17 2.21 23.03 37.02
N ALA A 18 3.07 22.25 36.37
CA ALA A 18 4.51 22.35 36.55
C ALA A 18 5.22 22.00 35.24
N GLY A 19 5.85 23.01 34.64
CA GLY A 19 6.97 22.79 33.73
C GLY A 19 6.78 23.14 32.26
N CYS A 20 6.28 24.33 31.92
CA CYS A 20 6.79 24.98 30.70
C CYS A 20 8.25 25.36 30.97
N SER A 21 9.17 24.43 30.73
CA SER A 21 10.59 24.74 30.63
C SER A 21 10.74 25.76 29.50
N GLY A 22 11.07 26.99 29.87
CA GLY A 22 11.50 28.04 28.95
C GLY A 22 12.80 27.63 28.27
N GLY A 23 12.68 26.81 27.22
CA GLY A 23 13.70 26.70 26.21
C GLY A 23 13.79 28.03 25.45
N PRO A 24 14.98 28.46 25.03
CA PRO A 24 15.12 29.62 24.15
C PRO A 24 14.18 29.46 22.95
N PRO A 25 13.55 30.54 22.47
CA PRO A 25 12.72 30.46 21.27
C PRO A 25 13.53 29.80 20.16
N PRO A 26 12.97 28.82 19.44
CA PRO A 26 13.67 28.22 18.31
C PRO A 26 14.07 29.34 17.35
N ASP A 27 15.33 29.29 16.91
CA ASP A 27 15.88 30.24 15.95
C ASP A 27 14.92 30.36 14.76
N PRO A 28 14.45 31.56 14.38
CA PRO A 28 13.49 31.76 13.30
C PRO A 28 14.08 31.52 11.89
N GLY A 29 15.14 30.71 11.77
CA GLY A 29 15.98 30.63 10.58
C GLY A 29 16.34 29.25 10.06
N THR A 30 15.81 28.17 10.66
CA THR A 30 16.03 26.81 10.11
C THR A 30 14.72 26.04 10.05
N THR A 31 13.82 26.50 9.17
CA THR A 31 13.01 25.53 8.42
C THR A 31 13.98 24.73 7.56
N SER A 32 14.49 23.63 8.11
CA SER A 32 15.09 22.59 7.28
C SER A 32 13.99 22.14 6.32
N GLU A 33 14.00 22.66 5.09
CA GLU A 33 13.22 22.06 4.03
C GLU A 33 13.58 20.57 4.03
N PRO A 34 12.60 19.67 4.19
CA PRO A 34 12.87 18.24 4.10
C PRO A 34 13.53 18.02 2.74
N THR A 35 14.77 17.54 2.76
CA THR A 35 15.46 17.21 1.52
C THR A 35 14.66 16.08 0.86
N PRO A 36 14.17 16.25 -0.38
CA PRO A 36 13.38 15.22 -1.05
C PRO A 36 14.18 13.91 -1.04
N ARG A 37 13.56 12.81 -0.59
CA ARG A 37 14.15 11.48 -0.79
C ARG A 37 14.29 11.26 -2.29
N PRO A 38 15.43 10.73 -2.78
CA PRO A 38 15.55 10.41 -4.19
C PRO A 38 14.47 9.39 -4.57
N SER A 39 13.80 9.59 -5.71
CA SER A 39 12.92 8.57 -6.26
C SER A 39 13.72 7.29 -6.52
N PRO A 40 13.16 6.10 -6.24
CA PRO A 40 13.72 4.85 -6.74
C PRO A 40 13.94 4.96 -8.25
N SER A 41 15.06 4.41 -8.73
CA SER A 41 15.42 4.51 -10.15
C SER A 41 16.18 3.26 -10.56
N GLY A 42 15.88 2.73 -11.75
CA GLY A 42 16.51 1.52 -12.24
C GLY A 42 15.58 0.75 -13.18
N PRO A 43 15.93 -0.51 -13.48
CA PRO A 43 15.04 -1.43 -14.15
C PRO A 43 13.72 -1.59 -13.36
N PRO A 44 12.57 -1.73 -14.04
CA PRO A 44 11.27 -1.81 -13.39
C PRO A 44 11.15 -2.90 -12.31
N GLU A 45 11.78 -4.06 -12.49
CA GLU A 45 11.83 -5.14 -11.51
C GLU A 45 12.52 -4.72 -10.20
N GLN A 46 13.57 -3.91 -10.31
CA GLN A 46 14.28 -3.37 -9.16
C GLN A 46 13.41 -2.36 -8.43
N VAL A 47 12.72 -1.49 -9.17
CA VAL A 47 11.82 -0.47 -8.58
C VAL A 47 10.68 -1.13 -7.80
N ILE A 48 10.05 -2.16 -8.37
CA ILE A 48 8.99 -2.91 -7.66
C ILE A 48 9.54 -3.52 -6.38
N SER A 49 10.68 -4.21 -6.45
CA SER A 49 11.28 -4.86 -5.29
C SER A 49 11.70 -3.88 -4.20
N GLU A 50 12.30 -2.75 -4.55
CA GLU A 50 12.77 -1.75 -3.59
C GLU A 50 11.61 -1.05 -2.86
N VAL A 51 10.48 -0.83 -3.54
CA VAL A 51 9.34 -0.12 -2.94
C VAL A 51 8.39 -1.06 -2.19
N THR A 52 8.17 -2.27 -2.70
CA THR A 52 7.11 -3.15 -2.19
C THR A 52 7.61 -4.38 -1.43
N GLY A 53 8.90 -4.69 -1.55
CA GLY A 53 9.47 -5.97 -1.12
C GLY A 53 8.98 -7.17 -1.93
N LEU A 54 8.21 -6.96 -3.01
CA LEU A 54 7.72 -8.02 -3.89
C LEU A 54 8.71 -8.27 -5.02
N THR A 55 8.92 -9.54 -5.37
CA THR A 55 9.75 -9.93 -6.51
C THR A 55 8.85 -10.38 -7.66
N PRO A 56 8.85 -9.68 -8.81
CA PRO A 56 8.14 -10.16 -9.99
C PRO A 56 8.63 -11.56 -10.42
N PRO A 57 7.76 -12.43 -10.94
CA PRO A 57 8.15 -13.77 -11.38
C PRO A 57 9.09 -13.71 -12.60
N ASP A 58 9.92 -14.73 -12.78
CA ASP A 58 10.84 -14.83 -13.94
C ASP A 58 10.11 -14.87 -15.29
N SER A 59 8.84 -15.30 -15.31
CA SER A 59 7.97 -15.32 -16.50
C SER A 59 7.30 -13.96 -16.78
N ALA A 60 7.59 -12.93 -15.99
CA ALA A 60 7.00 -11.61 -16.19
C ALA A 60 7.41 -11.01 -17.54
N ALA A 61 6.42 -10.52 -18.28
CA ALA A 61 6.53 -9.83 -19.55
C ALA A 61 5.88 -8.44 -19.47
N ASP A 62 6.27 -7.56 -20.39
CA ASP A 62 5.75 -6.19 -20.48
C ASP A 62 5.81 -5.39 -19.16
N LEU A 63 6.83 -5.67 -18.34
CA LEU A 63 6.91 -5.14 -17.00
C LEU A 63 7.21 -3.63 -17.02
N THR A 64 6.34 -2.87 -16.35
CA THR A 64 6.45 -1.41 -16.16
C THR A 64 6.38 -1.06 -14.69
N ALA A 65 7.04 0.03 -14.31
CA ALA A 65 7.01 0.56 -12.95
C ALA A 65 7.19 2.08 -12.99
N GLU A 66 6.24 2.80 -12.42
CA GLU A 66 6.23 4.25 -12.34
C GLU A 66 6.04 4.68 -10.89
N THR A 67 6.89 5.60 -10.43
CA THR A 67 6.78 6.17 -9.09
C THR A 67 6.47 7.65 -9.15
N GLU A 68 5.58 8.10 -8.29
CA GLU A 68 5.27 9.51 -8.09
C GLU A 68 5.29 9.86 -6.59
N TYR A 69 5.54 11.12 -6.27
CA TYR A 69 5.37 11.62 -4.91
C TYR A 69 4.07 12.42 -4.84
N THR A 70 3.29 12.21 -3.78
CA THR A 70 2.17 13.06 -3.45
C THR A 70 2.63 14.44 -2.97
N ASP A 71 1.70 15.40 -2.90
CA ASP A 71 1.97 16.75 -2.39
C ASP A 71 2.47 16.74 -0.93
N ASP A 72 2.08 15.75 -0.14
CA ASP A 72 2.53 15.54 1.24
C ASP A 72 3.82 14.67 1.33
N GLY A 73 4.41 14.31 0.20
CA GLY A 73 5.72 13.65 0.13
C GLY A 73 5.70 12.14 0.30
N ARG A 74 4.54 11.49 0.22
CA ARG A 74 4.41 10.02 0.23
C ARG A 74 4.73 9.47 -1.16
N LEU A 75 5.47 8.37 -1.19
CA LEU A 75 5.77 7.66 -2.44
C LEU A 75 4.58 6.80 -2.85
N ILE A 76 4.19 6.90 -4.12
CA ILE A 76 3.25 6.02 -4.79
C ILE A 76 4.02 5.26 -5.88
N LEU A 77 3.79 3.95 -5.98
CA LEU A 77 4.20 3.11 -7.08
C LEU A 77 2.95 2.59 -7.80
N ARG A 78 3.00 2.64 -9.14
CA ARG A 78 2.10 1.92 -10.04
C ARG A 78 2.96 1.03 -10.93
N ALA A 79 2.64 -0.25 -10.99
CA ALA A 79 3.36 -1.20 -11.84
C ALA A 79 2.39 -2.16 -12.52
N PHE A 80 2.81 -2.68 -13.66
CA PHE A 80 2.06 -3.64 -14.45
C PHE A 80 3.01 -4.68 -15.02
N PHE A 81 2.55 -5.93 -15.10
CA PHE A 81 3.20 -6.96 -15.91
C PHE A 81 2.20 -8.05 -16.29
N ARG A 82 2.54 -8.80 -17.33
CA ARG A 82 1.88 -10.06 -17.68
C ARG A 82 2.70 -11.25 -17.24
N THR A 83 2.05 -12.34 -16.85
CA THR A 83 2.70 -13.58 -16.46
C THR A 83 1.76 -14.75 -16.69
N ASP A 84 2.21 -15.97 -16.40
CA ASP A 84 1.36 -17.13 -16.32
C ASP A 84 0.60 -17.19 -14.97
N ARG A 85 -0.41 -18.05 -14.90
CA ARG A 85 -1.25 -18.17 -13.70
C ARG A 85 -0.47 -18.56 -12.45
N ASP A 86 0.49 -19.46 -12.57
CA ASP A 86 1.31 -19.93 -11.45
C ASP A 86 2.21 -18.79 -10.94
N GLY A 87 2.73 -17.96 -11.84
CA GLY A 87 3.51 -16.77 -11.53
C GLY A 87 2.70 -15.71 -10.78
N ALA A 88 1.46 -15.47 -11.20
CA ALA A 88 0.55 -14.55 -10.51
C ALA A 88 0.14 -15.07 -9.13
N ASP A 89 -0.18 -16.36 -9.01
CA ASP A 89 -0.54 -16.98 -7.73
C ASP A 89 0.64 -16.94 -6.75
N ALA A 90 1.85 -17.28 -7.21
CA ALA A 90 3.06 -17.19 -6.40
C ALA A 90 3.37 -15.75 -5.97
N PHE A 91 3.12 -14.76 -6.83
CA PHE A 91 3.27 -13.35 -6.51
C PHE A 91 2.30 -12.90 -5.40
N CYS A 92 1.06 -13.38 -5.43
CA CYS A 92 0.06 -13.09 -4.39
C CYS A 92 0.27 -13.85 -3.07
N ASP A 93 1.01 -14.95 -3.09
CA ASP A 93 1.37 -15.73 -1.90
C ASP A 93 2.59 -15.14 -1.13
N ALA A 94 3.09 -13.97 -1.56
CA ALA A 94 4.17 -13.27 -0.87
C ALA A 94 3.82 -12.92 0.59
N GLU A 95 4.86 -12.75 1.42
CA GLU A 95 4.69 -12.51 2.85
C GLU A 95 3.83 -11.27 3.13
N ASN A 96 2.98 -11.37 4.14
CA ASN A 96 2.04 -10.32 4.58
C ASN A 96 1.05 -9.85 3.50
N LEU A 97 0.72 -10.67 2.51
CA LEU A 97 -0.44 -10.46 1.63
C LEU A 97 -1.60 -11.38 2.03
N GLY A 98 -2.80 -10.81 2.14
CA GLY A 98 -4.06 -11.55 2.19
C GLY A 98 -4.64 -11.68 0.80
N VAL A 99 -5.05 -12.89 0.41
CA VAL A 99 -5.59 -13.21 -0.93
C VAL A 99 -7.12 -13.24 -0.90
N TYR A 100 -7.75 -12.50 -1.81
CA TYR A 100 -9.19 -12.36 -1.99
C TYR A 100 -9.56 -12.72 -3.42
N ARG A 101 -10.24 -13.86 -3.60
CA ARG A 101 -10.62 -14.35 -4.94
C ARG A 101 -12.01 -13.84 -5.29
N ASP A 102 -12.16 -13.30 -6.49
CA ASP A 102 -13.45 -12.90 -7.04
C ASP A 102 -13.69 -13.61 -8.38
N PRO A 103 -14.51 -14.68 -8.40
CA PRO A 103 -14.81 -15.40 -9.64
C PRO A 103 -15.70 -14.61 -10.60
N GLU A 104 -16.34 -13.52 -10.15
CA GLU A 104 -17.16 -12.66 -11.02
C GLU A 104 -16.31 -11.56 -11.70
N GLY A 105 -15.03 -11.44 -11.32
CA GLY A 105 -14.14 -10.39 -11.79
C GLY A 105 -14.26 -9.10 -10.96
N PRO A 106 -13.32 -8.15 -11.12
CA PRO A 106 -13.33 -6.89 -10.38
C PRO A 106 -14.50 -6.00 -10.84
N SER A 107 -14.94 -5.09 -9.97
CA SER A 107 -15.85 -4.03 -10.40
C SER A 107 -15.18 -3.07 -11.39
N GLU A 108 -15.97 -2.25 -12.09
CA GLU A 108 -15.44 -1.16 -12.93
C GLU A 108 -14.60 -0.18 -12.11
N GLU A 109 -15.06 0.19 -10.92
CA GLU A 109 -14.34 1.05 -9.99
C GLU A 109 -12.97 0.46 -9.58
N ASP A 110 -12.91 -0.84 -9.29
CA ASP A 110 -11.66 -1.52 -8.93
C ASP A 110 -10.68 -1.56 -10.11
N ARG A 111 -11.16 -1.74 -11.34
CA ARG A 111 -10.32 -1.70 -12.55
C ARG A 111 -9.77 -0.30 -12.79
N GLU A 112 -10.61 0.72 -12.71
CA GLU A 112 -10.19 2.11 -12.86
C GLU A 112 -9.14 2.51 -11.81
N ALA A 113 -9.30 2.07 -10.55
CA ALA A 113 -8.35 2.33 -9.48
C ALA A 113 -6.95 1.73 -9.75
N HIS A 114 -6.89 0.63 -10.52
CA HIS A 114 -5.66 -0.04 -10.91
C HIS A 114 -5.15 0.35 -12.30
N GLY A 115 -5.90 1.16 -13.05
CA GLY A 115 -5.59 1.46 -14.44
C GLY A 115 -5.67 0.24 -15.36
N ALA A 116 -6.51 -0.74 -15.01
CA ALA A 116 -6.69 -1.95 -15.80
C ALA A 116 -7.56 -1.69 -17.04
N GLU A 117 -7.06 -2.06 -18.21
CA GLU A 117 -7.69 -1.79 -19.51
C GLU A 117 -8.49 -2.99 -20.06
N GLU A 118 -8.50 -4.12 -19.36
CA GLU A 118 -9.14 -5.37 -19.80
C GLU A 118 -10.67 -5.27 -19.73
N GLU A 119 -11.30 -5.40 -20.90
CA GLU A 119 -12.75 -5.33 -21.04
C GLU A 119 -13.46 -6.63 -20.62
N THR A 120 -12.79 -7.77 -20.76
CA THR A 120 -13.33 -9.11 -20.45
C THR A 120 -12.32 -9.92 -19.66
N VAL A 121 -12.75 -10.46 -18.52
CA VAL A 121 -11.93 -11.30 -17.64
C VAL A 121 -12.76 -12.48 -17.14
N ASP A 122 -12.15 -13.67 -17.04
CA ASP A 122 -12.81 -14.90 -16.55
C ASP A 122 -12.74 -15.04 -15.02
N GLY A 123 -12.19 -14.03 -14.35
CA GLY A 123 -12.12 -13.91 -12.91
C GLY A 123 -10.96 -13.00 -12.49
N SER A 124 -10.86 -12.75 -11.19
CA SER A 124 -9.76 -12.00 -10.62
C SER A 124 -9.35 -12.46 -9.23
N VAL A 125 -8.15 -12.05 -8.86
CA VAL A 125 -7.63 -12.17 -7.51
C VAL A 125 -7.11 -10.81 -7.09
N ALA A 126 -7.56 -10.32 -5.93
CA ALA A 126 -6.93 -9.20 -5.27
C ALA A 126 -6.06 -9.72 -4.12
N CYS A 127 -4.81 -9.26 -4.02
CA CYS A 127 -4.00 -9.52 -2.84
C CYS A 127 -3.51 -8.21 -2.21
N ARG A 128 -3.70 -8.09 -0.90
CA ARG A 128 -3.53 -6.83 -0.15
C ARG A 128 -2.76 -7.04 1.12
N GLY A 129 -1.90 -6.10 1.46
CA GLY A 129 -1.22 -6.12 2.75
C GLY A 129 -0.14 -5.06 2.88
N THR A 130 0.80 -5.25 3.80
CA THR A 130 1.86 -4.27 4.08
C THR A 130 3.22 -4.88 3.85
N GLU A 131 4.16 -4.08 3.37
CA GLU A 131 5.56 -4.46 3.21
C GLU A 131 6.12 -5.06 4.53
N PRO A 132 6.85 -6.19 4.47
CA PRO A 132 7.16 -6.99 5.66
C PRO A 132 8.23 -6.43 6.61
N ASP A 133 9.21 -5.67 6.11
CA ASP A 133 10.37 -5.24 6.91
C ASP A 133 10.08 -3.99 7.74
N GLU A 134 9.47 -2.97 7.14
CA GLU A 134 9.19 -1.69 7.78
C GLU A 134 7.70 -1.42 8.00
N GLY A 135 6.81 -2.11 7.27
CA GLY A 135 5.35 -1.95 7.40
C GLY A 135 4.84 -0.58 6.94
N ARG A 136 5.70 0.21 6.29
CA ARG A 136 5.40 1.59 5.86
C ARG A 136 4.81 1.67 4.47
N VAL A 137 4.63 0.56 3.78
CA VAL A 137 4.08 0.57 2.42
C VAL A 137 2.87 -0.35 2.39
N GLN A 138 1.70 0.24 2.13
CA GLN A 138 0.49 -0.52 1.81
C GLN A 138 0.57 -0.98 0.35
N ARG A 139 0.34 -2.26 0.14
CA ARG A 139 0.43 -2.95 -1.15
C ARG A 139 -0.93 -3.47 -1.52
N GLU A 140 -1.35 -3.19 -2.74
CA GLU A 140 -2.56 -3.70 -3.34
C GLU A 140 -2.22 -4.21 -4.74
N VAL A 141 -2.60 -5.45 -5.00
CA VAL A 141 -2.35 -6.13 -6.26
C VAL A 141 -3.68 -6.62 -6.79
N LEU A 142 -3.97 -6.31 -8.04
CA LEU A 142 -5.10 -6.84 -8.79
C LEU A 142 -4.57 -7.73 -9.91
N VAL A 143 -4.96 -9.00 -9.87
CA VAL A 143 -4.67 -10.01 -10.89
C VAL A 143 -5.94 -10.24 -11.68
N LEU A 144 -5.86 -10.07 -12.99
CA LEU A 144 -6.93 -10.36 -13.94
C LEU A 144 -6.52 -11.56 -14.80
N TYR A 145 -7.47 -12.46 -15.05
CA TYR A 145 -7.27 -13.59 -15.95
C TYR A 145 -8.07 -13.35 -17.24
N PRO A 146 -7.46 -12.70 -18.26
CA PRO A 146 -8.12 -12.49 -19.55
C PRO A 146 -8.26 -13.78 -20.36
N GLU A 147 -7.37 -14.75 -20.14
CA GLU A 147 -7.36 -16.08 -20.77
C GLU A 147 -7.03 -17.17 -19.72
N GLU A 148 -7.20 -18.45 -20.07
CA GLU A 148 -7.04 -19.58 -19.11
C GLU A 148 -5.61 -19.68 -18.53
N ASP A 149 -4.61 -19.35 -19.34
CA ASP A 149 -3.17 -19.53 -19.03
C ASP A 149 -2.41 -18.20 -18.86
N GLU A 150 -3.08 -17.05 -18.97
CA GLU A 150 -2.47 -15.72 -18.87
C GLU A 150 -3.05 -14.93 -17.69
N ALA A 151 -2.18 -14.17 -17.02
CA ALA A 151 -2.53 -13.24 -15.96
C ALA A 151 -1.95 -11.85 -16.23
N ALA A 152 -2.78 -10.82 -16.09
CA ALA A 152 -2.38 -9.43 -16.05
C ALA A 152 -2.34 -8.97 -14.58
N VAL A 153 -1.18 -8.50 -14.13
CA VAL A 153 -0.94 -8.13 -12.72
C VAL A 153 -0.70 -6.63 -12.63
N TYR A 154 -1.56 -5.98 -11.86
CA TYR A 154 -1.50 -4.56 -11.55
C TYR A 154 -1.10 -4.38 -10.10
N VAL A 155 -0.06 -3.60 -9.84
CA VAL A 155 0.45 -3.35 -8.49
C VAL A 155 0.36 -1.87 -8.18
N ASN A 156 -0.36 -1.55 -7.11
CA ASN A 156 -0.40 -0.24 -6.49
C ASN A 156 0.26 -0.33 -5.11
N ALA A 157 1.21 0.55 -4.83
CA ALA A 157 1.79 0.64 -3.49
C ALA A 157 1.93 2.09 -3.04
N VAL A 158 1.65 2.35 -1.76
CA VAL A 158 1.61 3.70 -1.20
C VAL A 158 2.31 3.71 0.16
N GLU A 159 3.20 4.67 0.38
CA GLU A 159 3.80 4.91 1.70
C GLU A 159 2.70 5.35 2.70
N VAL A 160 2.66 4.74 3.88
CA VAL A 160 1.71 4.98 4.98
C VAL A 160 2.47 5.32 6.27
N ASP A 161 1.82 6.13 7.13
CA ASP A 161 2.38 6.63 8.40
C ASP A 161 2.37 5.62 9.55
#